data_AF-A0A4R1N1J9-F1
#
_entry.id   AF-A0A4R1N1J9-F1
#
_cell.length_a   1.000
_cell.length_b   1.000
_cell.length_c   1.000
_cell.angle_alpha   90.00
_cell.angle_beta   90.00
_cell.angle_gamma   90.00
#
_symmetry.space_group_name_H-M   'P 1'
#
loop_
_entity.id
_entity.type
_entity.pdbx_description
1 polymer ?
#
loop_
_entity_poly.entity_id
_entity_poly.type
_entity_poly.pdbx_seq_one_letter_code
_entity_poly.pdbx_strand_id
1 'polypeptide(L)'
;MPRLLLVSLFALVATQPPLAAQQERLIPLVDGRTCWTETSNRCFRYNANRRVATRAGFGNVRVPADLEAKPGFITESGFVAIERAINKQTGGQVYGR
;
A
#
# COMPACT_ATOMS: atom_id res chain seq x y z
N MET A 1 -44.93 -22.38 44.01
CA MET A 1 -44.47 -23.37 43.00
C MET A 1 -45.63 -23.55 42.02
N PRO A 2 -45.51 -23.44 40.68
CA PRO A 2 -44.38 -23.57 39.73
C PRO A 2 -44.01 -22.21 39.06
N ARG A 3 -42.82 -21.93 38.48
CA ARG A 3 -41.96 -22.52 37.42
C ARG A 3 -42.42 -22.19 35.98
N LEU A 4 -41.71 -21.29 35.29
CA LEU A 4 -41.49 -21.13 33.82
C LEU A 4 -40.88 -19.72 33.60
N LEU A 5 -39.55 -19.49 33.59
CA LEU A 5 -38.54 -19.77 32.54
C LEU A 5 -38.93 -19.27 31.15
N LEU A 6 -38.17 -18.30 30.62
CA LEU A 6 -37.80 -18.01 29.21
C LEU A 6 -37.62 -16.48 29.03
N VAL A 7 -36.41 -15.95 29.18
CA VAL A 7 -35.37 -15.83 28.12
C VAL A 7 -35.93 -15.12 26.88
N SER A 8 -35.62 -13.84 26.77
CA SER A 8 -35.51 -13.16 25.49
C SER A 8 -34.28 -12.25 25.56
N LEU A 9 -33.11 -12.89 25.39
CA LEU A 9 -31.94 -12.23 24.84
C LEU A 9 -32.37 -11.58 23.53
N PHE A 10 -32.62 -10.27 23.54
CA PHE A 10 -32.52 -9.49 22.32
C PHE A 10 -31.05 -9.42 21.99
N ALA A 11 -30.61 -10.39 21.21
CA ALA A 11 -29.33 -10.35 20.53
C ALA A 11 -29.30 -9.05 19.71
N LEU A 12 -28.59 -8.04 20.22
CA LEU A 12 -27.98 -7.02 19.39
C LEU A 12 -26.97 -7.76 18.50
N VAL A 13 -27.48 -8.41 17.46
CA VAL A 13 -26.73 -8.64 16.24
C VAL A 13 -26.65 -7.28 15.57
N ALA A 14 -25.83 -6.40 16.16
CA ALA A 14 -25.30 -5.26 15.46
C ALA A 14 -24.53 -5.87 14.30
N THR A 15 -25.19 -5.84 13.14
CA THR A 15 -24.63 -6.01 11.81
C THR A 15 -23.28 -5.31 11.77
N GLN A 16 -22.21 -6.08 12.01
CA GLN A 16 -20.88 -5.67 11.63
C GLN A 16 -20.99 -5.36 10.14
N PRO A 17 -20.76 -4.10 9.70
CA PRO A 17 -20.73 -3.84 8.27
C PRO A 17 -19.74 -4.85 7.69
N PRO A 18 -20.09 -5.56 6.60
CA PRO A 18 -19.14 -6.47 5.98
C PRO A 18 -17.87 -5.66 5.81
N LEU A 19 -16.73 -6.22 6.23
CA LEU A 19 -15.42 -5.66 5.90
C LEU A 19 -15.54 -5.31 4.42
N ALA A 20 -15.69 -4.01 4.14
CA ALA A 20 -15.81 -3.54 2.78
C ALA A 20 -14.62 -4.19 2.11
N ALA A 21 -14.86 -5.00 1.08
CA ALA A 21 -13.82 -5.47 0.21
C ALA A 21 -13.03 -4.20 -0.14
N GLN A 22 -11.91 -3.98 0.57
CA GLN A 22 -11.01 -2.90 0.28
C GLN A 22 -10.54 -3.30 -1.10
N GLN A 23 -11.16 -2.69 -2.11
CA GLN A 23 -10.75 -2.86 -3.49
C GLN A 23 -9.32 -2.34 -3.50
N GLU A 24 -8.38 -3.27 -3.35
CA GLU A 24 -6.98 -2.93 -3.25
C GLU A 24 -6.63 -2.25 -4.56
N ARG A 25 -6.36 -0.96 -4.48
CA ARG A 25 -6.18 -0.14 -5.67
C ARG A 25 -4.90 -0.58 -6.35
N LEU A 26 -5.01 -0.79 -7.65
CA LEU A 26 -3.87 -1.06 -8.50
C LEU A 26 -3.25 0.27 -8.93
N ILE A 27 -1.96 0.43 -8.67
CA ILE A 27 -1.17 1.60 -9.04
C ILE A 27 -0.28 1.20 -10.22
N PRO A 28 -0.34 1.92 -11.36
CA PRO A 28 0.50 1.60 -12.51
C PRO A 28 1.97 1.92 -12.21
N LEU A 29 2.86 0.98 -12.53
CA LEU A 29 4.29 1.20 -12.60
C LEU A 29 4.63 1.85 -13.94
N VAL A 30 4.72 3.18 -13.94
CA VAL A 30 5.05 3.96 -15.13
C VAL A 30 6.55 4.25 -15.14
N ASP A 31 7.22 3.93 -16.25
CA ASP A 31 8.63 4.32 -16.43
C ASP A 31 8.75 5.84 -16.34
N GLY A 32 9.60 6.32 -15.43
CA GLY A 32 9.79 7.74 -15.17
C GLY A 32 9.13 8.25 -13.89
N ARG A 33 7.79 8.24 -13.78
CA ARG A 33 7.08 8.78 -12.60
C ARG A 33 5.85 7.93 -12.24
N THR A 34 5.91 7.29 -11.09
CA THR A 34 4.81 6.52 -10.48
C THR A 34 4.29 7.26 -9.26
N CYS A 35 2.99 7.55 -9.21
CA CYS A 35 2.33 8.25 -8.12
C CYS A 35 1.23 7.39 -7.50
N TRP A 36 0.93 7.60 -6.21
CA TRP A 36 -0.14 6.89 -5.50
C TRP A 36 -1.51 7.05 -6.19
N THR A 37 -1.78 8.27 -6.66
CA THR A 37 -2.87 8.64 -7.56
C THR A 37 -2.37 9.71 -8.52
N GLU A 38 -3.08 9.96 -9.62
CA GLU A 38 -2.74 11.02 -10.57
C GLU A 38 -2.62 12.41 -9.91
N THR A 39 -3.44 12.68 -8.89
CA THR A 39 -3.46 13.96 -8.17
C THR A 39 -2.54 13.99 -6.93
N SER A 40 -1.90 12.88 -6.59
CA SER A 40 -1.09 12.79 -5.38
C SER A 40 0.33 13.32 -5.60
N ASN A 41 0.86 14.00 -4.58
CA ASN A 41 2.27 14.38 -4.50
C ASN A 41 3.17 13.23 -4.02
N ARG A 42 2.59 12.09 -3.60
CA ARG A 42 3.34 10.89 -3.24
C ARG A 42 3.72 10.15 -4.52
N CYS A 43 4.92 10.41 -5.00
CA CYS A 43 5.47 9.80 -6.20
C CYS A 43 6.93 9.38 -5.99
N PHE A 44 7.35 8.39 -6.77
CA PHE A 44 8.76 8.04 -6.97
C PHE A 44 9.03 7.89 -8.47
N ARG A 45 10.30 8.00 -8.87
CA ARG A 45 10.72 7.63 -10.22
C ARG A 45 10.92 6.13 -10.29
N TYR A 46 10.29 5.48 -11.25
CA TYR A 46 10.49 4.06 -11.52
C TYR A 46 11.27 3.89 -12.82
N ASN A 47 12.15 2.89 -12.86
CA ASN A 47 12.85 2.48 -14.08
C ASN A 47 12.46 1.03 -14.40
N ALA A 48 11.70 0.81 -15.47
CA ALA A 48 11.20 -0.52 -15.83
C ALA A 48 12.33 -1.47 -16.24
N ASN A 49 13.33 -0.98 -16.99
CA ASN A 49 14.46 -1.77 -17.46
C ASN A 49 15.31 -2.33 -16.32
N ARG A 50 15.54 -1.52 -15.27
CA ARG A 50 16.35 -1.90 -14.11
C ARG A 50 15.53 -2.37 -12.91
N ARG A 51 14.21 -2.24 -12.97
CA ARG A 51 13.25 -2.49 -11.87
C ARG A 51 13.68 -1.80 -10.57
N VAL A 52 13.99 -0.51 -10.67
CA VAL A 52 14.38 0.31 -9.51
C VAL A 52 13.43 1.49 -9.32
N ALA A 53 13.20 1.85 -8.06
CA ALA A 53 12.46 3.03 -7.66
C ALA A 53 13.38 3.99 -6.88
N THR A 54 13.24 5.29 -7.13
CA THR A 54 14.12 6.32 -6.59
C THR A 54 13.33 7.58 -6.31
N ARG A 55 13.75 8.36 -5.30
CA ARG A 55 13.22 9.69 -5.02
C ARG A 55 14.38 10.70 -4.96
N ALA A 56 14.12 11.96 -5.29
CA ALA A 56 15.14 13.00 -5.20
C ALA A 56 15.73 13.06 -3.77
N GLY A 57 17.07 13.04 -3.66
CA GLY A 57 17.77 12.99 -2.37
C GLY A 57 17.93 11.59 -1.78
N PHE A 58 17.51 10.53 -2.48
CA PHE A 58 17.62 9.14 -2.04
C PHE A 58 18.32 8.28 -3.11
N GLY A 59 18.85 7.13 -2.69
CA GLY A 59 19.42 6.14 -3.58
C GLY A 59 18.36 5.31 -4.31
N ASN A 60 18.83 4.43 -5.20
CA ASN A 60 17.95 3.51 -5.93
C ASN A 60 17.55 2.35 -5.01
N VAL A 61 16.27 1.97 -5.04
CA VAL A 61 15.71 0.79 -4.36
C VAL A 61 15.27 -0.21 -5.41
N ARG A 62 15.63 -1.48 -5.24
CA ARG A 62 15.14 -2.55 -6.13
C ARG A 62 13.68 -2.84 -5.83
N VAL A 63 12.84 -2.86 -6.88
CA VAL A 63 11.43 -3.24 -6.81
C VAL A 63 11.31 -4.72 -7.17
N PRO A 64 11.01 -5.59 -6.20
CA PRO A 64 10.93 -7.01 -6.46
C PRO A 64 9.63 -7.34 -7.21
N ALA A 65 9.62 -8.45 -7.97
CA ALA A 65 8.55 -8.77 -8.92
C ALA A 65 7.29 -9.34 -8.27
N ASP A 66 7.41 -9.83 -7.05
CA ASP A 66 6.32 -10.27 -6.18
C ASP A 66 5.39 -9.14 -5.73
N LEU A 67 5.83 -7.88 -5.77
CA LEU A 67 4.97 -6.73 -5.49
C LEU A 67 4.03 -6.38 -6.65
N GLU A 68 4.26 -6.93 -7.83
CA GLU A 68 3.37 -6.75 -8.97
C GLU A 68 2.16 -7.69 -8.85
N ALA A 69 1.00 -7.13 -8.53
CA ALA A 69 -0.26 -7.88 -8.56
C ALA A 69 -0.65 -8.27 -10.00
N LYS A 70 -0.24 -7.45 -10.98
CA LYS A 70 -0.39 -7.70 -12.41
C LYS A 70 0.81 -7.08 -13.14
N PRO A 71 1.17 -7.54 -14.35
CA PRO A 71 2.28 -6.97 -15.09
C PRO A 71 2.16 -5.45 -15.21
N GLY A 72 3.14 -4.72 -14.64
CA GLY A 72 3.15 -3.26 -14.66
C GLY A 72 2.19 -2.58 -13.67
N PHE A 73 1.60 -3.31 -12.72
CA PHE A 73 0.76 -2.76 -11.65
C PHE A 73 1.15 -3.32 -10.29
N ILE A 74 1.27 -2.44 -9.30
CA ILE A 74 1.48 -2.79 -7.90
C ILE A 74 0.22 -2.52 -7.08
N THR A 75 0.10 -3.17 -5.94
CA THR A 75 -0.92 -2.83 -4.94
C THR A 75 -0.55 -1.55 -4.19
N GLU A 76 -1.53 -0.97 -3.49
CA GLU A 76 -1.30 0.09 -2.51
C GLU A 76 -0.26 -0.33 -1.47
N SER A 77 -0.37 -1.54 -0.94
CA SER A 77 0.60 -2.13 -0.01
C SER A 77 2.02 -2.21 -0.61
N GLY A 78 2.14 -2.60 -1.88
CA GLY A 78 3.41 -2.62 -2.61
C GLY A 78 4.01 -1.23 -2.80
N PHE A 79 3.19 -0.22 -3.11
CA PHE A 79 3.66 1.17 -3.19
C PHE A 79 4.19 1.66 -1.85
N VAL A 80 3.46 1.42 -0.74
CA VAL A 80 3.93 1.81 0.60
C VAL A 80 5.23 1.10 0.96
N ALA A 81 5.39 -0.18 0.59
CA ALA A 81 6.61 -0.93 0.82
C ALA A 81 7.81 -0.31 0.10
N ILE A 82 7.64 0.08 -1.17
CA ILE A 82 8.67 0.78 -1.96
C ILE A 82 9.00 2.14 -1.34
N GLU A 83 7.98 2.94 -1.01
CA GLU A 83 8.19 4.25 -0.38
C GLU A 83 8.92 4.11 0.96
N ARG A 84 8.54 3.13 1.77
CA ARG A 84 9.23 2.81 3.03
C ARG A 84 10.65 2.36 2.78
N ALA A 85 10.92 1.55 1.77
CA ALA A 85 12.27 1.11 1.43
C ALA A 85 13.16 2.28 0.98
N ILE A 86 12.61 3.22 0.20
CA ILE A 86 13.30 4.47 -0.18
C ILE A 86 13.56 5.31 1.07
N ASN A 87 12.52 5.57 1.86
CA ASN A 87 12.64 6.39 3.06
C ASN A 87 13.51 5.72 4.13
N LYS A 88 13.62 4.38 4.20
CA LYS A 88 14.53 3.65 5.09
C LYS A 88 15.99 3.88 4.73
N GLN A 89 16.29 4.37 3.53
CA GLN A 89 17.61 4.90 3.20
C GLN A 89 17.92 6.22 3.94
N THR A 90 17.13 6.66 4.92
CA THR A 90 17.34 7.83 5.83
C THR A 90 18.67 7.84 6.61
N GLY A 91 19.67 7.04 6.21
CA GLY A 91 21.08 7.21 6.56
C GLY A 91 22.01 7.52 5.37
N GLY A 92 21.49 7.66 4.15
CA GLY A 92 22.27 7.82 2.92
C GLY A 92 21.90 9.10 2.17
N GLN A 93 22.72 10.15 2.35
CA GLN A 93 22.68 11.44 1.67
C GLN A 93 21.77 12.53 2.25
N VAL A 94 21.83 12.72 3.56
CA VAL A 94 21.82 14.09 4.09
C VAL A 94 23.13 14.73 3.60
N TYR A 95 23.08 15.57 2.56
CA TYR A 95 24.17 16.48 2.13
C TYR A 95 25.55 15.83 1.88
N GLY A 96 25.76 15.32 0.66
CA GLY A 96 27.09 15.01 0.13
C GLY A 96 27.36 15.79 -1.14
N ARG A 97 27.38 17.12 -1.06
CA ARG A 97 27.94 18.00 -2.09
C ARG A 97 28.58 19.21 -1.44
#